data_AF-A0A0Q8AJI8-F1
#
_entry.id   AF-A0A0Q8AJI8-F1
#
_cell.length_a   1.000
_cell.length_b   1.000
_cell.length_c   1.000
_cell.angle_alpha   90.00
_cell.angle_beta   90.00
_cell.angle_gamma   90.00
#
_symmetry.space_group_name_H-M   'P 1'
#
loop_
_entity.id
_entity.type
_entity.pdbx_description
1 polymer ?
#
loop_
_entity_poly.entity_id
_entity_poly.type
_entity_poly.pdbx_seq_one_letter_code
_entity_poly.pdbx_strand_id
1 'polypeptide(L)'
;MSILEQIDDAKFLAEHRRYVGALTLALLAVAASAKKVFPQGTSSRINPKSKMGDREAFTMFLGSRLATILFDEFGDHQFVRSGIVFQGMQKDKELDLCEVLYVFYRNGLVHEAEFSSGVTFGSMPKEFIVSFGAEPDACIDLDGTLRLGYGWIDVLVIVVENAVCNAKEFGVEHYDLIPADNNISAIEQNEKLVQKYDASLKRVEVLKEIVRILSCEEVLKANREQLTHFLRGLLATKKIGYSSIIGLSSRGFTSHDGALTEAGVNLLHEIATVFKRVRVA
;
A
#
# COMPACT_ATOMS: atom_id res chain seq x y z
N MET A 1 -12.70 -14.16 -17.58
CA MET A 1 -11.33 -13.83 -17.20
C MET A 1 -11.31 -13.54 -15.71
N SER A 2 -10.54 -14.30 -14.95
CA SER A 2 -10.33 -14.10 -13.50
C SER A 2 -9.39 -12.91 -13.24
N ILE A 3 -9.21 -12.50 -11.98
CA ILE A 3 -8.26 -11.45 -11.62
C ILE A 3 -6.83 -11.98 -11.79
N LEU A 4 -6.58 -13.24 -11.43
CA LEU A 4 -5.31 -13.92 -11.65
C LEU A 4 -4.93 -13.93 -13.13
N GLU A 5 -5.84 -14.35 -14.02
CA GLU A 5 -5.60 -14.36 -15.47
C GLU A 5 -5.24 -12.96 -15.99
N GLN A 6 -5.92 -11.91 -15.52
CA GLN A 6 -5.59 -10.52 -15.89
C GLN A 6 -4.19 -10.10 -15.44
N ILE A 7 -3.76 -10.51 -14.24
CA ILE A 7 -2.44 -10.19 -13.71
C ILE A 7 -1.35 -10.97 -14.45
N ASP A 8 -1.57 -12.26 -14.72
CA ASP A 8 -0.63 -13.10 -15.47
C ASP A 8 -0.44 -12.57 -16.90
N ASP A 9 -1.54 -12.22 -17.58
CA ASP A 9 -1.49 -11.60 -18.89
C ASP A 9 -0.81 -10.22 -18.85
N ALA A 10 -1.05 -9.41 -17.80
CA ALA A 10 -0.39 -8.12 -17.64
C ALA A 10 1.14 -8.27 -17.51
N LYS A 11 1.60 -9.22 -16.68
CA LYS A 11 3.03 -9.54 -16.53
C LYS A 11 3.63 -10.02 -17.85
N PHE A 12 2.96 -10.95 -18.52
CA PHE A 12 3.40 -11.46 -19.83
C PHE A 12 3.55 -10.32 -20.85
N LEU A 13 2.57 -9.42 -20.94
CA LEU A 13 2.63 -8.27 -21.84
C LEU A 13 3.77 -7.31 -21.47
N ALA A 14 4.02 -7.06 -20.18
CA ALA A 14 5.10 -6.21 -19.72
C ALA A 14 6.48 -6.79 -20.08
N GLU A 15 6.68 -8.10 -19.88
CA GLU A 15 7.90 -8.83 -20.28
C GLU A 15 8.17 -8.72 -21.79
N HIS A 16 7.11 -8.70 -22.60
CA HIS A 16 7.18 -8.55 -24.05
C HIS A 16 7.08 -7.08 -24.52
N ARG A 17 7.29 -6.12 -23.61
CA ARG A 17 7.32 -4.67 -23.88
C ARG A 17 6.01 -4.10 -24.46
N ARG A 18 4.88 -4.75 -24.20
CA ARG A 18 3.52 -4.32 -24.58
C ARG A 18 2.88 -3.57 -23.41
N TYR A 19 3.52 -2.49 -22.97
CA TYR A 19 3.24 -1.82 -21.70
C TYR A 19 1.84 -1.22 -21.58
N VAL A 20 1.26 -0.67 -22.66
CA VAL A 20 -0.11 -0.11 -22.62
C VAL A 20 -1.14 -1.21 -22.38
N GLY A 21 -0.96 -2.36 -23.03
CA GLY A 21 -1.81 -3.53 -22.80
C GLY A 21 -1.65 -4.08 -21.38
N ALA A 22 -0.41 -4.17 -20.90
CA ALA A 22 -0.11 -4.58 -19.53
C ALA A 22 -0.78 -3.65 -18.49
N LEU A 23 -0.63 -2.33 -18.67
CA LEU A 23 -1.24 -1.33 -17.80
C LEU A 23 -2.77 -1.45 -17.80
N THR A 24 -3.38 -1.64 -18.98
CA THR A 24 -4.84 -1.79 -19.11
C THR A 24 -5.33 -2.99 -18.31
N LEU A 25 -4.69 -4.15 -18.46
CA LEU A 25 -5.06 -5.37 -17.72
C LEU A 25 -4.86 -5.22 -16.21
N ALA A 26 -3.75 -4.61 -15.77
CA ALA A 26 -3.52 -4.32 -14.37
C ALA A 26 -4.62 -3.39 -13.77
N LEU A 27 -5.02 -2.33 -14.49
CA LEU A 27 -6.09 -1.42 -14.07
C LEU A 27 -7.46 -2.12 -14.02
N LEU A 28 -7.74 -3.06 -14.94
CA LEU A 28 -8.95 -3.88 -14.89
C LEU A 28 -8.93 -4.82 -13.68
N ALA A 29 -7.79 -5.40 -13.35
CA ALA A 29 -7.63 -6.26 -12.17
C ALA A 29 -7.85 -5.47 -10.87
N VAL A 30 -7.37 -4.23 -10.81
CA VAL A 30 -7.66 -3.29 -9.71
C VAL A 30 -9.17 -3.01 -9.61
N ALA A 31 -9.84 -2.72 -10.73
CA ALA A 31 -11.28 -2.47 -10.72
C ALA A 31 -12.10 -3.70 -10.28
N ALA A 32 -11.71 -4.90 -10.72
CA ALA A 32 -12.33 -6.15 -10.28
C ALA A 32 -12.12 -6.40 -8.77
N SER A 33 -10.92 -6.11 -8.27
CA SER A 33 -10.59 -6.21 -6.84
C SER A 33 -11.40 -5.22 -6.01
N ALA A 34 -11.56 -3.98 -6.49
CA ALA A 34 -12.39 -2.96 -5.85
C ALA A 34 -13.85 -3.42 -5.71
N LYS A 35 -14.41 -4.10 -6.71
CA LYS A 35 -15.78 -4.66 -6.63
C LYS A 35 -15.93 -5.82 -5.65
N LYS A 36 -14.86 -6.58 -5.39
CA LYS A 36 -14.85 -7.59 -4.32
C LYS A 36 -14.89 -6.93 -2.94
N VAL A 37 -14.14 -5.84 -2.75
CA VAL A 37 -14.10 -5.08 -1.48
C VAL A 37 -15.38 -4.27 -1.27
N PHE A 38 -15.92 -3.68 -2.33
CA PHE A 38 -17.12 -2.85 -2.31
C PHE A 38 -18.18 -3.41 -3.27
N PRO A 39 -18.93 -4.46 -2.87
CA PRO A 39 -19.98 -5.04 -3.70
C PRO A 39 -21.09 -4.03 -4.07
N GLN A 40 -21.87 -4.37 -5.10
CA GLN A 40 -22.97 -3.54 -5.55
C GLN A 40 -23.96 -3.25 -4.41
N GLY A 41 -24.26 -1.97 -4.19
CA GLY A 41 -25.15 -1.54 -3.11
C GLY A 41 -24.43 -1.04 -1.85
N THR A 42 -23.10 -1.19 -1.77
CA THR A 42 -22.28 -0.53 -0.75
C THR A 42 -22.61 0.97 -0.71
N SER A 43 -22.85 1.53 0.47
CA SER A 43 -23.08 2.97 0.65
C SER A 43 -21.81 3.76 0.32
N SER A 44 -21.96 4.87 -0.39
CA SER A 44 -20.86 5.80 -0.67
C SER A 44 -20.32 6.37 0.66
N ARG A 45 -18.99 6.45 0.79
CA ARG A 45 -18.33 7.13 1.90
C ARG A 45 -18.32 8.65 1.69
N ILE A 46 -18.33 9.11 0.44
CA ILE A 46 -18.41 10.54 0.09
C ILE A 46 -19.84 11.09 0.34
N ASN A 47 -20.86 10.34 -0.06
CA ASN A 47 -22.26 10.70 0.17
C ASN A 47 -23.08 9.49 0.67
N PRO A 48 -23.19 9.30 2.01
CA PRO A 48 -23.85 8.14 2.61
C PRO A 48 -25.31 7.89 2.20
N LYS A 49 -25.98 8.89 1.59
CA LYS A 49 -27.34 8.75 1.06
C LYS A 49 -27.39 8.06 -0.31
N SER A 50 -26.24 7.85 -0.95
CA SER A 50 -26.11 7.26 -2.29
C SER A 50 -25.30 5.97 -2.26
N LYS A 51 -25.45 5.16 -3.31
CA LYS A 51 -24.62 3.98 -3.54
C LYS A 51 -23.24 4.41 -4.02
N MET A 52 -22.20 3.68 -3.59
CA MET A 52 -20.83 3.88 -4.04
C MET A 52 -20.73 3.68 -5.54
N GLY A 53 -20.18 4.69 -6.22
CA GLY A 53 -19.93 4.63 -7.67
C GLY A 53 -18.64 3.87 -7.99
N ASP A 54 -18.46 3.48 -9.26
CA ASP A 54 -17.27 2.76 -9.73
C ASP A 54 -15.98 3.56 -9.50
N ARG A 55 -16.02 4.88 -9.73
CA ARG A 55 -14.91 5.79 -9.42
C ARG A 55 -14.50 5.74 -7.96
N GLU A 56 -15.47 5.88 -7.06
CA GLU A 56 -15.21 5.89 -5.63
C GLU A 56 -14.65 4.55 -5.17
N ALA A 57 -15.26 3.43 -5.57
CA ALA A 57 -14.76 2.10 -5.24
C ALA A 57 -13.32 1.89 -5.73
N PHE A 58 -13.03 2.27 -6.98
CA PHE A 58 -11.71 2.15 -7.58
C PHE A 58 -10.66 2.99 -6.83
N THR A 59 -10.92 4.28 -6.63
CA THR A 59 -9.93 5.18 -6.03
C THR A 59 -9.69 4.88 -4.55
N MET A 60 -10.74 4.47 -3.82
CA MET A 60 -10.62 4.05 -2.43
C MET A 60 -9.83 2.76 -2.27
N PHE A 61 -10.13 1.75 -3.09
CA PHE A 61 -9.37 0.50 -3.08
C PHE A 61 -7.90 0.78 -3.41
N LEU A 62 -7.62 1.42 -4.55
CA LEU A 62 -6.25 1.66 -4.98
C LEU A 62 -5.49 2.58 -4.00
N GLY A 63 -6.12 3.66 -3.52
CA GLY A 63 -5.50 4.64 -2.63
C GLY A 63 -5.05 4.01 -1.31
N SER A 64 -5.93 3.24 -0.66
CA SER A 64 -5.57 2.54 0.58
C SER A 64 -4.39 1.59 0.41
N ARG A 65 -4.31 0.89 -0.74
CA ARG A 65 -3.22 -0.05 -1.03
C ARG A 65 -1.91 0.66 -1.36
N LEU A 66 -1.95 1.73 -2.15
CA LEU A 66 -0.76 2.54 -2.46
C LEU A 66 -0.20 3.21 -1.22
N ALA A 67 -1.05 3.70 -0.31
CA ALA A 67 -0.62 4.28 0.96
C ALA A 67 0.21 3.28 1.80
N THR A 68 -0.24 2.03 1.89
CA THR A 68 0.51 0.97 2.57
C THR A 68 1.80 0.60 1.83
N ILE A 69 1.74 0.39 0.51
CA ILE A 69 2.88 -0.09 -0.29
C ILE A 69 3.98 0.96 -0.44
N LEU A 70 3.62 2.23 -0.62
CA LEU A 70 4.57 3.31 -0.93
C LEU A 70 5.00 4.10 0.32
N PHE A 71 4.16 4.19 1.34
CA PHE A 71 4.36 5.11 2.46
C PHE A 71 4.27 4.46 3.85
N ASP A 72 4.27 3.12 3.91
CA ASP A 72 4.16 2.35 5.15
C ASP A 72 2.97 2.81 6.03
N GLU A 73 1.86 3.19 5.40
CA GLU A 73 0.64 3.54 6.13
C GLU A 73 -0.10 2.26 6.52
N PHE A 74 0.30 1.70 7.65
CA PHE A 74 -0.33 0.57 8.31
C PHE A 74 -1.45 1.04 9.25
N GLY A 75 -2.57 0.32 9.25
CA GLY A 75 -3.70 0.55 10.15
C GLY A 75 -5.04 0.61 9.42
N ASP A 76 -6.11 0.73 10.20
CA ASP A 76 -7.49 0.77 9.71
C ASP A 76 -7.84 2.17 9.20
N HIS A 77 -7.07 2.61 8.21
CA HIS A 77 -7.24 3.93 7.68
C HIS A 77 -8.25 3.91 6.53
N GLN A 78 -9.33 4.66 6.74
CA GLN A 78 -10.36 4.97 5.76
C GLN A 78 -9.83 5.88 4.63
N PHE A 79 -8.54 5.85 4.31
CA PHE A 79 -7.93 6.79 3.38
C PHE A 79 -8.41 6.53 1.95
N VAL A 80 -8.87 7.61 1.33
CA VAL A 80 -9.42 7.68 -0.03
C VAL A 80 -8.33 8.05 -1.04
N ARG A 81 -7.07 8.25 -0.60
CA ARG A 81 -6.02 8.91 -1.38
C ARG A 81 -4.73 8.10 -1.37
N SER A 82 -3.98 8.20 -2.46
CA SER A 82 -2.65 7.59 -2.64
C SER A 82 -1.55 8.31 -1.85
N GLY A 83 -1.75 9.59 -1.52
CA GLY A 83 -0.70 10.45 -0.96
C GLY A 83 0.15 11.17 -2.03
N ILE A 84 -0.06 10.86 -3.31
CA ILE A 84 0.59 11.51 -4.44
C ILE A 84 -0.42 12.40 -5.14
N VAL A 85 -0.13 13.71 -5.19
CA VAL A 85 -1.04 14.72 -5.73
C VAL A 85 -0.34 15.52 -6.83
N PHE A 86 -1.04 15.70 -7.94
CA PHE A 86 -0.58 16.49 -9.08
C PHE A 86 -1.40 17.78 -9.17
N GLN A 87 -0.73 18.92 -9.22
CA GLN A 87 -1.37 20.23 -9.39
C GLN A 87 -1.43 20.61 -10.89
N GLY A 88 -2.49 21.31 -11.28
CA GLY A 88 -2.56 21.98 -12.59
C GLY A 88 -3.02 21.12 -13.77
N MET A 89 -3.33 19.83 -13.58
CA MET A 89 -3.77 18.96 -14.66
C MET A 89 -5.19 19.28 -15.19
N GLN A 90 -6.05 19.87 -14.36
CA GLN A 90 -7.38 20.35 -14.78
C GLN A 90 -7.71 21.67 -14.09
N LYS A 91 -7.54 22.80 -14.77
CA LYS A 91 -8.07 24.13 -14.35
C LYS A 91 -7.87 24.39 -12.84
N ASP A 92 -6.62 24.35 -12.38
CA ASP A 92 -6.22 24.59 -10.98
C ASP A 92 -6.73 23.58 -9.94
N LYS A 93 -7.15 22.39 -10.37
CA LYS A 93 -7.48 21.30 -9.45
C LYS A 93 -6.26 20.45 -9.13
N GLU A 94 -6.15 20.12 -7.85
CA GLU A 94 -5.31 19.05 -7.36
C GLU A 94 -5.97 17.71 -7.66
N LEU A 95 -5.26 16.81 -8.32
CA LEU A 95 -5.72 15.45 -8.57
C LEU A 95 -4.82 14.46 -7.85
N ASP A 96 -5.43 13.57 -7.07
CA ASP A 96 -4.72 12.42 -6.50
C ASP A 96 -4.38 11.41 -7.61
N LEU A 97 -3.26 10.71 -7.49
CA LEU A 97 -2.82 9.72 -8.47
C LEU A 97 -3.90 8.68 -8.78
N CYS A 98 -4.69 8.23 -7.79
CA CYS A 98 -5.76 7.28 -8.05
C CYS A 98 -6.83 7.87 -8.98
N GLU A 99 -7.10 9.16 -8.85
CA GLU A 99 -8.01 9.86 -9.77
C GLU A 99 -7.39 10.02 -11.15
N VAL A 100 -6.09 10.31 -11.24
CA VAL A 100 -5.35 10.35 -12.51
C VAL A 100 -5.43 9.00 -13.22
N LEU A 101 -5.13 7.91 -12.53
CA LEU A 101 -5.18 6.55 -13.06
C LEU A 101 -6.60 6.15 -13.48
N TYR A 102 -7.63 6.57 -12.73
CA TYR A 102 -9.02 6.31 -13.11
C TYR A 102 -9.43 7.11 -14.36
N VAL A 103 -9.24 8.44 -14.34
CA VAL A 103 -9.78 9.35 -15.35
C VAL A 103 -9.01 9.25 -16.66
N PHE A 104 -7.68 9.30 -16.61
CA PHE A 104 -6.87 9.49 -17.82
C PHE A 104 -6.28 8.19 -18.37
N TYR A 105 -5.99 7.22 -17.50
CA TYR A 105 -5.41 5.94 -17.92
C TYR A 105 -6.50 4.89 -18.13
N ARG A 106 -7.30 4.57 -17.10
CA ARG A 106 -8.34 3.55 -17.22
C ARG A 106 -9.44 3.99 -18.18
N ASN A 107 -10.11 5.12 -17.93
CA ASN A 107 -11.22 5.51 -18.80
C ASN A 107 -10.73 5.88 -20.20
N GLY A 108 -9.60 6.59 -20.33
CA GLY A 108 -9.00 6.88 -21.62
C GLY A 108 -8.72 5.61 -22.44
N LEU A 109 -7.96 4.66 -21.89
CA LEU A 109 -7.59 3.44 -22.61
C LEU A 109 -8.77 2.50 -22.86
N VAL A 110 -9.69 2.37 -21.90
CA VAL A 110 -10.79 1.37 -21.97
C VAL A 110 -11.99 1.89 -22.75
N HIS A 111 -12.34 3.18 -22.62
CA HIS A 111 -13.53 3.75 -23.25
C HIS A 111 -13.23 4.49 -24.54
N GLU A 112 -12.11 5.23 -24.58
CA GLU A 112 -11.75 6.08 -25.73
C GLU A 112 -10.66 5.47 -26.61
N ALA A 113 -10.04 4.36 -26.19
CA ALA A 113 -8.92 3.68 -26.85
C ALA A 113 -7.67 4.56 -27.07
N GLU A 114 -7.56 5.68 -26.34
CA GLU A 114 -6.42 6.60 -26.39
C GLU A 114 -6.15 7.27 -25.04
N PHE A 115 -4.92 7.75 -24.83
CA PHE A 115 -4.62 8.59 -23.67
C PHE A 115 -5.23 9.97 -23.85
N SER A 116 -5.86 10.49 -22.79
CA SER A 116 -6.31 11.88 -22.79
C SER A 116 -5.14 12.85 -22.93
N SER A 117 -5.39 14.01 -23.54
CA SER A 117 -4.41 15.11 -23.60
C SER A 117 -3.89 15.45 -22.20
N GLY A 118 -2.56 15.49 -22.04
CA GLY A 118 -1.89 15.84 -20.79
C GLY A 118 -1.39 14.66 -19.96
N VAL A 119 -1.60 13.40 -20.38
CA VAL A 119 -0.90 12.24 -19.78
C VAL A 119 -0.19 11.39 -20.82
N THR A 120 0.86 10.68 -20.40
CA THR A 120 1.54 9.67 -21.24
C THR A 120 2.11 8.54 -20.39
N PHE A 121 2.33 7.38 -21.00
CA PHE A 121 2.91 6.21 -20.35
C PHE A 121 4.16 5.77 -21.09
N GLY A 122 5.31 5.81 -20.43
CA GLY A 122 6.57 5.63 -21.15
C GLY A 122 7.80 5.53 -20.26
N SER A 123 8.94 5.24 -20.90
CA SER A 123 10.24 5.32 -20.24
C SER A 123 10.51 6.73 -19.73
N MET A 124 11.14 6.83 -18.57
CA MET A 124 11.54 8.10 -17.98
C MET A 124 12.73 8.71 -18.72
N PRO A 125 12.76 10.05 -18.91
CA PRO A 125 13.97 10.74 -19.33
C PRO A 125 15.08 10.52 -18.30
N LYS A 126 16.32 10.32 -18.75
CA LYS A 126 17.48 10.12 -17.86
C LYS A 126 17.75 11.30 -16.91
N GLU A 127 17.16 12.45 -17.19
CA GLU A 127 17.40 13.74 -16.55
C GLU A 127 16.33 14.10 -15.50
N PHE A 128 15.20 13.36 -15.44
CA PHE A 128 14.08 13.61 -14.54
C PHE A 128 13.72 12.34 -13.78
N ILE A 129 14.44 12.07 -12.69
CA ILE A 129 14.17 10.90 -11.86
C ILE A 129 13.87 11.39 -10.43
N VAL A 130 12.57 11.45 -10.10
CA VAL A 130 12.15 11.28 -8.70
C VAL A 130 11.93 9.78 -8.53
N SER A 131 13.01 9.05 -8.23
CA SER A 131 12.96 7.60 -8.03
C SER A 131 12.49 7.29 -6.62
N PHE A 132 11.39 6.55 -6.53
CA PHE A 132 10.94 5.89 -5.32
C PHE A 132 11.38 4.41 -5.40
N GLY A 133 12.66 4.15 -5.14
CA GLY A 133 13.36 2.85 -5.26
C GLY A 133 12.55 1.59 -5.57
N ALA A 134 12.93 0.86 -6.64
CA ALA A 134 12.13 -0.14 -7.39
C ALA A 134 10.87 0.51 -7.95
N GLU A 135 11.03 1.18 -9.09
CA GLU A 135 10.79 2.62 -9.16
C GLU A 135 9.48 2.94 -9.92
N PRO A 136 8.31 3.02 -9.26
CA PRO A 136 7.18 3.73 -9.83
C PRO A 136 7.57 5.20 -9.99
N ASP A 137 7.96 5.54 -11.21
CA ASP A 137 8.40 6.89 -11.52
C ASP A 137 7.25 7.71 -12.10
N ALA A 138 7.30 9.01 -11.84
CA ALA A 138 6.46 9.99 -12.49
C ALA A 138 7.26 11.26 -12.77
N CYS A 139 7.04 11.88 -13.93
CA CYS A 139 7.58 13.21 -14.23
C CYS A 139 6.54 14.07 -14.95
N ILE A 140 6.72 15.38 -14.89
CA ILE A 140 5.97 16.33 -15.70
C ILE A 140 6.91 16.79 -16.81
N ASP A 141 6.54 16.50 -18.06
CA ASP A 141 7.28 16.93 -19.24
C ASP A 141 7.21 18.47 -19.40
N LEU A 142 8.09 19.05 -20.21
CA LEU A 142 8.18 20.52 -20.39
C LEU A 142 6.89 21.15 -20.92
N ASP A 143 6.05 20.38 -21.61
CA ASP A 143 4.75 20.81 -22.12
C ASP A 143 3.61 20.66 -21.10
N GLY A 144 3.92 20.24 -19.87
CA GLY A 144 2.96 20.01 -18.79
C GLY A 144 2.34 18.61 -18.80
N THR A 145 2.76 17.71 -19.68
CA THR A 145 2.25 16.33 -19.74
C THR A 145 2.76 15.51 -18.56
N LEU A 146 1.87 14.87 -17.80
CA LEU A 146 2.25 13.91 -16.76
C LEU A 146 2.61 12.56 -17.39
N ARG A 147 3.84 12.14 -17.21
CA ARG A 147 4.35 10.83 -17.62
C ARG A 147 4.41 9.89 -16.43
N LEU A 148 3.78 8.73 -16.55
CA LEU A 148 4.00 7.61 -15.63
C LEU A 148 4.95 6.57 -16.25
N GLY A 149 5.84 6.04 -15.41
CA GLY A 149 6.86 5.06 -15.80
C GLY A 149 6.34 3.64 -15.82
N TYR A 150 7.00 2.76 -16.56
CA TYR A 150 6.57 1.35 -16.66
C TYR A 150 6.57 0.61 -15.31
N GLY A 151 7.36 1.06 -14.32
CA GLY A 151 7.35 0.51 -12.95
C GLY A 151 5.99 0.59 -12.25
N TRP A 152 5.06 1.44 -12.71
CA TRP A 152 3.69 1.43 -12.20
C TRP A 152 2.94 0.13 -12.48
N ILE A 153 3.31 -0.64 -13.51
CA ILE A 153 2.70 -1.96 -13.74
C ILE A 153 3.02 -2.88 -12.57
N ASP A 154 4.28 -2.96 -12.15
CA ASP A 154 4.71 -3.82 -11.05
C ASP A 154 4.03 -3.42 -9.73
N VAL A 155 3.87 -2.12 -9.48
CA VAL A 155 3.13 -1.63 -8.31
C VAL A 155 1.66 -2.06 -8.35
N LEU A 156 0.98 -1.91 -9.49
CA LEU A 156 -0.43 -2.31 -9.61
C LEU A 156 -0.60 -3.83 -9.48
N VAL A 157 0.36 -4.61 -9.97
CA VAL A 157 0.42 -6.06 -9.74
C VAL A 157 0.52 -6.36 -8.23
N ILE A 158 1.50 -5.75 -7.53
CA ILE A 158 1.67 -5.93 -6.08
C ILE A 158 0.41 -5.54 -5.31
N VAL A 159 -0.26 -4.44 -5.71
CA VAL A 159 -1.54 -3.99 -5.14
C VAL A 159 -2.59 -5.09 -5.18
N VAL A 160 -2.74 -5.75 -6.34
CA VAL A 160 -3.77 -6.77 -6.58
C VAL A 160 -3.42 -8.10 -5.91
N GLU A 161 -2.20 -8.58 -6.08
CA GLU A 161 -1.76 -9.89 -5.56
C GLU A 161 -1.79 -9.96 -4.05
N ASN A 162 -1.41 -8.87 -3.37
CA ASN A 162 -1.33 -8.81 -1.91
C ASN A 162 -2.62 -8.26 -1.26
N ALA A 163 -3.71 -8.09 -2.03
CA ALA A 163 -4.97 -7.65 -1.46
C ALA A 163 -5.71 -8.81 -0.77
N VAL A 164 -6.17 -8.60 0.46
CA VAL A 164 -6.90 -9.60 1.27
C VAL A 164 -8.10 -10.18 0.51
N CYS A 165 -8.81 -9.37 -0.28
CA CYS A 165 -9.95 -9.83 -1.08
C CYS A 165 -9.59 -10.81 -2.22
N ASN A 166 -8.30 -10.89 -2.57
CA ASN A 166 -7.77 -11.76 -3.62
C ASN A 166 -6.90 -12.90 -3.08
N ALA A 167 -6.62 -12.92 -1.78
CA ALA A 167 -5.81 -13.90 -1.07
C ALA A 167 -5.95 -15.35 -1.58
N LYS A 168 -7.18 -15.88 -1.62
CA LYS A 168 -7.47 -17.24 -2.07
C LYS A 168 -7.06 -17.50 -3.52
N GLU A 169 -7.22 -16.50 -4.38
CA GLU A 169 -6.95 -16.59 -5.82
C GLU A 169 -5.44 -16.57 -6.10
N PHE A 170 -4.65 -15.87 -5.28
CA PHE A 170 -3.18 -15.80 -5.40
C PHE A 170 -2.43 -16.73 -4.42
N GLY A 171 -3.14 -17.50 -3.60
CA GLY A 171 -2.54 -18.37 -2.59
C GLY A 171 -1.77 -17.61 -1.50
N VAL A 172 -2.15 -16.37 -1.23
CA VAL A 172 -1.51 -15.50 -0.22
C VAL A 172 -2.30 -15.58 1.08
N GLU A 173 -1.61 -15.86 2.19
CA GLU A 173 -2.22 -15.83 3.51
C GLU A 173 -2.10 -14.45 4.13
N HIS A 174 -3.21 -13.95 4.68
CA HIS A 174 -3.25 -12.68 5.36
C HIS A 174 -3.57 -12.88 6.84
N TYR A 175 -2.93 -12.04 7.64
CA TYR A 175 -3.02 -12.10 9.08
C TYR A 175 -3.31 -10.72 9.65
N ASP A 176 -4.09 -10.70 10.71
CA ASP A 176 -4.34 -9.50 11.49
C ASP A 176 -4.00 -9.74 12.97
N LEU A 177 -3.86 -8.65 13.72
CA LEU A 177 -3.62 -8.66 15.16
C LEU A 177 -4.86 -8.14 15.87
N ILE A 178 -5.52 -9.04 16.58
CA ILE A 178 -6.63 -8.69 17.47
C ILE A 178 -6.17 -8.77 18.92
N PRO A 179 -6.73 -7.97 19.85
CA PRO A 179 -6.42 -8.07 21.27
C PRO A 179 -6.53 -9.52 21.78
N ALA A 180 -5.56 -9.93 22.59
CA ALA A 180 -5.59 -11.23 23.24
C ALA A 180 -6.72 -11.28 24.29
N ASP A 181 -6.92 -10.18 25.02
CA ASP A 181 -8.04 -9.97 25.93
C ASP A 181 -9.28 -9.49 25.15
N ASN A 182 -10.33 -10.31 25.13
CA ASN A 182 -11.57 -10.01 24.43
C ASN A 182 -12.39 -8.86 25.07
N ASN A 183 -12.01 -8.39 26.27
CA ASN A 183 -12.69 -7.28 26.95
C ASN A 183 -12.13 -5.90 26.57
N ILE A 184 -11.01 -5.85 25.84
CA ILE A 184 -10.33 -4.62 25.47
C ILE A 184 -10.41 -4.46 23.95
N SER A 185 -10.81 -3.28 23.48
CA SER A 185 -10.82 -2.98 22.05
C SER A 185 -9.41 -2.80 21.50
N ALA A 186 -9.20 -3.01 20.19
CA ALA A 186 -7.90 -2.78 19.55
C ALA A 186 -7.43 -1.33 19.68
N ILE A 187 -8.37 -0.38 19.67
CA ILE A 187 -8.11 1.06 19.86
C ILE A 187 -7.58 1.30 21.28
N GLU A 188 -8.30 0.81 22.29
CA GLU A 188 -7.90 0.96 23.69
C GLU A 188 -6.53 0.29 23.96
N GLN A 189 -6.30 -0.88 23.39
CA GLN A 189 -5.01 -1.57 23.54
C GLN A 189 -3.87 -0.80 22.88
N ASN A 190 -4.09 -0.24 21.69
CA ASN A 190 -3.11 0.62 21.02
C ASN A 190 -2.83 1.90 21.83
N GLU A 191 -3.85 2.53 22.42
CA GLU A 191 -3.69 3.71 23.28
C GLU A 191 -2.83 3.41 24.51
N LYS A 192 -3.02 2.24 25.14
CA LYS A 192 -2.17 1.79 26.25
C LYS A 192 -0.70 1.67 25.85
N LEU A 193 -0.42 1.12 24.66
CA LEU A 193 0.95 1.01 24.13
C LEU A 193 1.56 2.38 23.81
N VAL A 194 0.80 3.25 23.14
CA VAL A 194 1.20 4.64 22.82
C VAL A 194 1.60 5.38 24.10
N GLN A 195 0.77 5.31 25.14
CA GLN A 195 1.04 5.97 26.41
C GLN A 195 2.24 5.36 27.16
N LYS A 196 2.30 4.02 27.27
CA LYS A 196 3.36 3.31 28.01
C LYS A 196 4.75 3.54 27.42
N TYR A 197 4.86 3.66 26.10
CA TYR A 197 6.14 3.78 25.39
C TYR A 197 6.44 5.18 24.85
N ASP A 198 5.60 6.19 25.12
CA ASP A 198 5.70 7.53 24.52
C ASP A 198 5.90 7.48 22.99
N ALA A 199 5.11 6.60 22.35
CA ALA A 199 5.14 6.34 20.92
C ALA A 199 3.96 7.02 20.24
N SER A 200 4.06 7.28 18.92
CA SER A 200 2.86 7.60 18.13
C SER A 200 2.16 6.32 17.68
N LEU A 201 0.86 6.41 17.40
CA LEU A 201 0.11 5.28 16.83
C LEU A 201 0.78 4.69 15.58
N LYS A 202 1.27 5.55 14.67
CA LYS A 202 1.98 5.10 13.46
C LYS A 202 3.21 4.25 13.78
N ARG A 203 3.98 4.58 14.82
CA ARG A 203 5.13 3.77 15.24
C ARG A 203 4.71 2.41 15.79
N VAL A 204 3.63 2.37 16.56
CA VAL A 204 3.05 1.12 17.05
C VAL A 204 2.56 0.25 15.89
N GLU A 205 1.88 0.83 14.89
CA GLU A 205 1.39 0.08 13.72
C GLU A 205 2.52 -0.46 12.83
N VAL A 206 3.63 0.27 12.67
CA VAL A 206 4.84 -0.26 12.00
C VAL A 206 5.40 -1.49 12.74
N LEU A 207 5.50 -1.42 14.07
CA LEU A 207 6.00 -2.56 14.86
C LEU A 207 4.99 -3.73 14.89
N LYS A 208 3.68 -3.44 14.86
CA LYS A 208 2.64 -4.46 14.66
C LYS A 208 2.79 -5.18 13.34
N GLU A 209 3.20 -4.49 12.26
CA GLU A 209 3.46 -5.15 10.98
C GLU A 209 4.60 -6.18 11.09
N ILE A 210 5.67 -5.87 11.82
CA ILE A 210 6.75 -6.83 12.09
C ILE A 210 6.19 -8.08 12.79
N VAL A 211 5.33 -7.90 13.80
CA VAL A 211 4.68 -9.00 14.52
C VAL A 211 3.71 -9.78 13.64
N ARG A 212 2.99 -9.12 12.70
CA ARG A 212 2.14 -9.80 11.71
C ARG A 212 2.95 -10.73 10.84
N ILE A 213 4.16 -10.34 10.43
CA ILE A 213 5.01 -11.16 9.56
C ILE A 213 5.64 -12.33 10.34
N LEU A 214 6.29 -12.08 11.48
CA LEU A 214 6.95 -13.11 12.31
C LEU A 214 5.99 -13.99 13.11
N SER A 215 4.75 -13.55 13.41
CA SER A 215 3.91 -14.11 14.48
C SER A 215 4.34 -13.71 15.90
N CYS A 216 3.37 -13.75 16.82
CA CYS A 216 3.60 -13.44 18.22
C CYS A 216 4.62 -14.40 18.87
N GLU A 217 4.56 -15.70 18.55
CA GLU A 217 5.42 -16.71 19.17
C GLU A 217 6.90 -16.54 18.79
N GLU A 218 7.18 -16.29 17.50
CA GLU A 218 8.55 -16.05 17.04
C GLU A 218 9.12 -14.77 17.65
N VAL A 219 8.31 -13.71 17.74
CA VAL A 219 8.74 -12.44 18.36
C VAL A 219 9.10 -12.64 19.83
N LEU A 220 8.29 -13.37 20.60
CA LEU A 220 8.53 -13.61 22.03
C LEU A 220 9.76 -14.50 22.29
N LYS A 221 10.10 -15.41 21.38
CA LYS A 221 11.28 -16.28 21.49
C LYS A 221 12.57 -15.63 21.00
N ALA A 222 12.45 -14.65 20.10
CA ALA A 222 13.60 -14.02 19.48
C ALA A 222 14.30 -13.03 20.41
N ASN A 223 15.63 -13.04 20.39
CA ASN A 223 16.45 -12.02 21.02
C ASN A 223 16.59 -10.77 20.13
N ARG A 224 17.22 -9.71 20.66
CA ARG A 224 17.41 -8.44 19.96
C ARG A 224 18.17 -8.60 18.64
N GLU A 225 19.21 -9.42 18.62
CA GLU A 225 20.05 -9.63 17.44
C GLU A 225 19.25 -10.32 16.32
N GLN A 226 18.44 -11.31 16.67
CA GLN A 226 17.54 -12.00 15.74
C GLN A 226 16.46 -11.07 15.18
N LEU A 227 15.78 -10.31 16.04
CA LEU A 227 14.76 -9.34 15.62
C LEU A 227 15.37 -8.21 14.75
N THR A 228 16.58 -7.77 15.07
CA THR A 228 17.31 -6.77 14.27
C THR A 228 17.68 -7.32 12.90
N HIS A 229 18.19 -8.55 12.84
CA HIS A 229 18.49 -9.20 11.57
C HIS A 229 17.24 -9.32 10.71
N PHE A 230 16.11 -9.70 11.31
CA PHE A 230 14.83 -9.78 10.63
C PHE A 230 14.35 -8.42 10.10
N LEU A 231 14.37 -7.37 10.93
CA LEU A 231 13.99 -6.03 10.51
C LEU A 231 14.84 -5.54 9.33
N ARG A 232 16.15 -5.78 9.36
CA ARG A 232 17.04 -5.46 8.23
C ARG A 232 16.69 -6.25 6.96
N GLY A 233 16.24 -7.51 7.11
CA GLY A 233 15.70 -8.29 6.01
C GLY A 233 14.42 -7.69 5.41
N LEU A 234 13.52 -7.17 6.25
CA LEU A 234 12.31 -6.46 5.78
C LEU A 234 12.65 -5.17 5.03
N LEU A 235 13.67 -4.44 5.47
CA LEU A 235 14.16 -3.24 4.77
C LEU A 235 14.80 -3.61 3.42
N ALA A 236 15.64 -4.65 3.40
CA ALA A 236 16.30 -5.11 2.18
C ALA A 236 15.30 -5.60 1.12
N THR A 237 14.20 -6.22 1.57
CA THR A 237 13.10 -6.66 0.71
C THR A 237 12.02 -5.60 0.49
N LYS A 238 12.20 -4.38 1.02
CA LYS A 238 11.27 -3.24 0.92
C LYS A 238 9.84 -3.56 1.40
N LYS A 239 9.69 -4.53 2.30
CA LYS A 239 8.42 -4.79 2.99
C LYS A 239 8.10 -3.74 4.06
N ILE A 240 9.14 -3.06 4.53
CA ILE A 240 9.06 -1.85 5.35
C ILE A 240 10.00 -0.83 4.69
N GLY A 241 9.54 0.40 4.53
CA GLY A 241 10.32 1.50 4.00
C GLY A 241 11.32 2.10 4.99
N TYR A 242 12.35 2.76 4.46
CA TYR A 242 13.38 3.42 5.29
C TYR A 242 12.83 4.59 6.10
N SER A 243 11.76 5.25 5.63
CA SER A 243 11.05 6.31 6.35
C SER A 243 10.48 5.81 7.69
N SER A 244 10.04 4.55 7.75
CA SER A 244 9.61 3.91 8.99
C SER A 244 10.74 3.79 10.02
N ILE A 245 11.96 3.48 9.57
CA ILE A 245 13.15 3.44 10.45
C ILE A 245 13.50 4.82 10.97
N ILE A 246 13.45 5.86 10.13
CA ILE A 246 13.64 7.23 10.58
C ILE A 246 12.61 7.57 11.67
N GLY A 247 11.34 7.24 11.43
CA GLY A 247 10.26 7.43 12.39
C GLY A 247 10.49 6.72 13.72
N LEU A 248 10.88 5.43 13.69
CA LEU A 248 11.19 4.64 14.89
C LEU A 248 12.44 5.15 15.63
N SER A 249 13.48 5.53 14.87
CA SER A 249 14.74 6.01 15.43
C SER A 249 14.60 7.35 16.15
N SER A 250 13.70 8.23 15.70
CA SER A 250 13.44 9.52 16.33
C SER A 250 12.85 9.41 17.76
N ARG A 251 12.41 8.22 18.17
CA ARG A 251 11.95 7.90 19.54
C ARG A 251 12.77 6.79 20.19
N GLY A 252 13.93 6.46 19.60
CA GLY A 252 14.87 5.51 20.16
C GLY A 252 14.40 4.06 20.16
N PHE A 253 13.45 3.66 19.30
CA PHE A 253 13.08 2.24 19.12
C PHE A 253 14.03 1.50 18.20
N THR A 254 14.67 2.23 17.29
CA THR A 254 15.77 1.73 16.45
C THR A 254 16.92 2.72 16.48
N SER A 255 18.11 2.26 16.11
CA SER A 255 19.20 3.13 15.67
C SER A 255 18.93 3.63 14.24
N HIS A 256 19.75 4.58 13.78
CA HIS A 256 19.66 5.13 12.43
C HIS A 256 19.98 4.11 11.33
N ASP A 257 20.76 3.08 11.62
CA ASP A 257 21.08 1.96 10.72
C ASP A 257 20.08 0.80 10.83
N GLY A 258 18.94 1.01 11.51
CA GLY A 258 17.85 0.04 11.60
C GLY A 258 18.08 -1.12 12.55
N ALA A 259 19.01 -1.02 13.51
CA ALA A 259 19.10 -1.98 14.60
C ALA A 259 18.05 -1.68 15.68
N LEU A 260 17.41 -2.70 16.24
CA LEU A 260 16.45 -2.50 17.33
C LEU A 260 17.19 -2.15 18.63
N THR A 261 16.69 -1.13 19.34
CA THR A 261 17.12 -0.85 20.71
C THR A 261 16.39 -1.75 21.70
N GLU A 262 16.79 -1.71 22.97
CA GLU A 262 16.06 -2.40 24.03
C GLU A 262 14.59 -1.94 24.13
N ALA A 263 14.34 -0.63 23.98
CA ALA A 263 12.98 -0.09 23.96
C ALA A 263 12.15 -0.65 22.78
N GLY A 264 12.76 -0.79 21.60
CA GLY A 264 12.10 -1.37 20.42
C GLY A 264 11.75 -2.85 20.61
N VAL A 265 12.68 -3.63 21.18
CA VAL A 265 12.44 -5.05 21.51
C VAL A 265 11.34 -5.18 22.55
N ASN A 266 11.39 -4.39 23.63
CA ASN A 266 10.38 -4.43 24.68
C ASN A 266 8.98 -4.10 24.14
N LEU A 267 8.86 -3.14 23.21
CA LEU A 267 7.59 -2.83 22.58
C LEU A 267 7.11 -3.95 21.65
N LEU A 268 8.00 -4.57 20.87
CA LEU A 268 7.64 -5.74 20.04
C LEU A 268 7.15 -6.92 20.87
N HIS A 269 7.85 -7.24 21.97
CA HIS A 269 7.45 -8.30 22.90
C HIS A 269 6.11 -7.99 23.57
N GLU A 270 5.87 -6.74 23.98
CA GLU A 270 4.58 -6.33 24.54
C GLU A 270 3.46 -6.46 23.51
N ILE A 271 3.67 -6.00 22.26
CA ILE A 271 2.70 -6.17 21.16
C ILE A 271 2.37 -7.65 20.98
N ALA A 272 3.39 -8.51 20.90
CA ALA A 272 3.22 -9.95 20.75
C ALA A 272 2.52 -10.62 21.96
N THR A 273 2.57 -10.01 23.14
CA THR A 273 1.91 -10.49 24.35
C THR A 273 0.43 -10.09 24.39
N VAL A 274 0.13 -8.82 24.05
CA VAL A 274 -1.21 -8.25 24.21
C VAL A 274 -2.10 -8.44 22.98
N PHE A 275 -1.53 -8.84 21.84
CA PHE A 275 -2.25 -9.21 20.63
C PHE A 275 -2.05 -10.68 20.30
N LYS A 276 -3.05 -11.27 19.64
CA LYS A 276 -2.95 -12.57 18.98
C LYS A 276 -3.09 -12.42 17.47
N ARG A 277 -2.26 -13.17 16.75
CA ARG A 277 -2.29 -13.24 15.29
C ARG A 277 -3.42 -14.16 14.84
N VAL A 278 -4.33 -13.64 14.02
CA VAL A 278 -5.44 -14.40 13.44
C VAL A 278 -5.35 -14.38 11.93
N ARG A 279 -5.65 -15.52 11.30
CA ARG A 279 -5.74 -15.60 9.84
C ARG A 279 -7.04 -14.93 9.38
N VAL A 280 -6.94 -14.02 8.43
CA VAL A 280 -8.09 -13.30 7.85
C VAL A 280 -8.35 -13.68 6.39
N ALA A 281 -7.37 -14.29 5.71
CA ALA A 281 -7.54 -14.99 4.43
C ALA A 281 -6.44 -16.03 4.22
#